data_AF-G5C1P4-F1
#
_entry.id   AF-G5C1P4-F1
#
_cell.length_a   1.000
_cell.length_b   1.000
_cell.length_c   1.000
_cell.angle_alpha   90.00
_cell.angle_beta   90.00
_cell.angle_gamma   90.00
#
_symmetry.space_group_name_H-M   'P 1'
#
loop_
_entity.id
_entity.type
_entity.pdbx_description
1 polymer ?
#
loop_
_entity_poly.entity_id
_entity_poly.type
_entity_poly.pdbx_seq_one_letter_code
_entity_poly.pdbx_strand_id
1 'polypeptide(L)'
;MKESSPSGSKSQRYSGIYGASVSDEELKRRVAEELALEQAKKESENQKQLKKSKDLDRERAAANEQLTRAILRERISNEEEHSKANHLAKQLEEKDRMIKKQDAFYKEQLARLEERSSEFYKVTTEQYQKAAEEVEAKFKRYDYHPVCADLQAKILQCYREDTHQTLSCSALANQYMHWLIMPNRACWRREDKINFRTCKTLIPEVEHFFSE
;
A
#
# COMPACT_ATOMS: atom_id res chain seq x y z
N MET A 1 -77.71 -26.41 -11.56
CA MET A 1 -78.18 -27.35 -10.52
C MET A 1 -78.84 -26.49 -9.45
N LYS A 2 -80.09 -26.64 -9.03
CA LYS A 2 -81.04 -27.74 -9.10
C LYS A 2 -82.43 -27.10 -8.94
N GLU A 3 -83.33 -27.39 -9.87
CA GLU A 3 -84.77 -27.14 -9.72
C GLU A 3 -85.32 -27.95 -8.56
N SER A 4 -86.33 -27.45 -7.85
CA SER A 4 -87.58 -28.20 -7.61
C SER A 4 -88.62 -27.32 -6.89
N SER A 5 -89.77 -27.16 -7.56
CA SER A 5 -91.07 -26.99 -6.90
C SER A 5 -91.47 -28.30 -6.19
N PRO A 6 -92.55 -28.30 -5.38
CA PRO A 6 -93.78 -28.85 -5.95
C PRO A 6 -95.08 -28.12 -5.56
N SER A 7 -96.05 -28.40 -6.43
CA SER A 7 -97.45 -28.02 -6.44
C SER A 7 -98.27 -28.69 -5.34
N GLY A 8 -99.29 -27.98 -4.85
CA GLY A 8 -100.37 -28.50 -4.01
C GLY A 8 -101.61 -27.60 -4.12
N SER A 9 -102.54 -27.99 -4.99
CA SER A 9 -103.80 -27.29 -5.28
C SER A 9 -104.94 -27.70 -4.35
N LYS A 10 -105.82 -26.74 -3.99
CA LYS A 10 -107.31 -26.78 -4.04
C LYS A 10 -107.83 -25.45 -3.45
N SER A 11 -108.43 -24.58 -4.26
CA SER A 11 -109.89 -24.40 -4.47
C SER A 11 -110.67 -24.30 -3.15
N GLN A 12 -111.50 -23.32 -2.83
CA GLN A 12 -112.30 -22.37 -3.61
C GLN A 12 -112.94 -21.45 -2.55
N ARG A 13 -113.09 -20.15 -2.83
CA ARG A 13 -114.38 -19.43 -2.69
C ARG A 13 -114.18 -17.95 -2.99
N TYR A 14 -114.54 -17.64 -4.23
CA TYR A 14 -115.33 -16.49 -4.65
C TYR A 14 -115.98 -15.68 -3.52
N SER A 15 -115.58 -14.42 -3.38
CA SER A 15 -116.50 -13.31 -3.08
C SER A 15 -115.84 -11.97 -3.38
N GLY A 16 -116.53 -11.12 -4.13
CA GLY A 16 -116.28 -9.67 -4.20
C GLY A 16 -115.12 -9.33 -5.13
N ILE A 17 -115.32 -8.93 -6.38
CA ILE A 17 -115.89 -7.62 -6.75
C ILE A 17 -115.26 -6.54 -5.85
N TYR A 18 -114.41 -5.62 -6.29
CA TYR A 18 -114.50 -4.72 -7.43
C TYR A 18 -113.07 -4.35 -7.86
N GLY A 19 -112.87 -4.11 -9.16
CA GLY A 19 -111.72 -3.35 -9.61
C GLY A 19 -111.72 -2.04 -8.84
N ALA A 20 -110.72 -1.85 -7.97
CA ALA A 20 -110.53 -0.60 -7.27
C ALA A 20 -110.28 0.44 -8.36
N SER A 21 -111.29 1.27 -8.65
CA SER A 21 -111.03 2.64 -9.03
C SER A 21 -110.23 3.22 -7.88
N VAL A 22 -108.91 3.07 -7.95
CA VAL A 22 -107.98 3.79 -7.08
C VAL A 22 -108.40 5.23 -7.25
N SER A 23 -108.97 5.82 -6.19
CA SER A 23 -109.34 7.22 -6.25
C SER A 23 -108.05 8.00 -6.50
N ASP A 24 -108.13 9.04 -7.31
CA ASP A 24 -107.00 9.91 -7.67
C ASP A 24 -106.19 10.34 -6.43
N GLU A 25 -106.87 10.38 -5.28
CA GLU A 25 -106.34 10.77 -3.98
C GLU A 25 -105.47 9.71 -3.28
N GLU A 26 -105.75 8.43 -3.44
CA GLU A 26 -104.92 7.35 -2.88
C GLU A 26 -103.62 7.19 -3.70
N LEU A 27 -103.68 7.42 -5.01
CA LEU A 27 -102.52 7.42 -5.90
C LEU A 27 -101.59 8.60 -5.61
N LYS A 28 -102.14 9.81 -5.43
CA LYS A 28 -101.37 11.00 -5.00
C LYS A 28 -100.68 10.79 -3.66
N ARG A 29 -101.33 10.11 -2.71
CA ARG A 29 -100.75 9.85 -1.38
C ARG A 29 -99.52 8.95 -1.44
N ARG A 30 -99.56 7.88 -2.25
CA ARG A 30 -98.41 6.96 -2.45
C ARG A 30 -97.25 7.64 -3.18
N VAL A 31 -97.54 8.45 -4.19
CA VAL A 31 -96.52 9.24 -4.91
C VAL A 31 -95.84 10.23 -3.96
N ALA A 32 -96.62 10.90 -3.09
CA ALA A 32 -96.07 11.80 -2.08
C ALA A 32 -95.21 11.08 -1.02
N GLU A 33 -95.62 9.89 -0.57
CA GLU A 33 -94.86 9.07 0.37
C GLU A 33 -93.55 8.55 -0.25
N GLU A 34 -93.59 8.09 -1.50
CA GLU A 34 -92.40 7.64 -2.23
C GLU A 34 -91.41 8.78 -2.47
N LEU A 35 -91.90 9.95 -2.91
CA LEU A 35 -91.09 11.18 -3.04
C LEU A 35 -90.44 11.57 -1.71
N ALA A 36 -91.20 11.52 -0.61
CA ALA A 36 -90.66 11.82 0.71
C ALA A 36 -89.57 10.83 1.15
N LEU A 37 -89.75 9.53 0.90
CA LEU A 37 -88.75 8.50 1.17
C LEU A 37 -87.49 8.68 0.32
N GLU A 38 -87.64 9.05 -0.96
CA GLU A 38 -86.52 9.28 -1.86
C GLU A 38 -85.74 10.56 -1.48
N GLN A 39 -86.45 11.63 -1.10
CA GLN A 39 -85.83 12.84 -0.54
C GLN A 39 -85.06 12.55 0.75
N ALA A 40 -85.64 11.78 1.67
CA ALA A 40 -84.98 11.41 2.92
C ALA A 40 -83.71 10.56 2.68
N LYS A 41 -83.74 9.63 1.71
CA LYS A 41 -82.54 8.86 1.32
C LYS A 41 -81.45 9.77 0.75
N LYS A 42 -81.81 10.67 -0.17
CA LYS A 42 -80.86 11.60 -0.81
C LYS A 42 -80.24 12.56 0.21
N GLU A 43 -81.02 13.08 1.15
CA GLU A 43 -80.50 13.88 2.27
C GLU A 43 -79.58 13.07 3.17
N SER A 44 -79.92 11.82 3.49
CA SER A 44 -79.07 10.92 4.28
C SER A 44 -77.72 10.67 3.59
N GLU A 45 -77.72 10.40 2.29
CA GLU A 45 -76.51 10.19 1.49
C GLU A 45 -75.65 11.45 1.40
N ASN A 46 -76.25 12.61 1.14
CA ASN A 46 -75.54 13.89 1.15
C ASN A 46 -74.94 14.19 2.52
N GLN A 47 -75.65 13.89 3.61
CA GLN A 47 -75.15 14.08 4.97
C GLN A 47 -73.99 13.13 5.29
N LYS A 48 -74.03 11.88 4.79
CA LYS A 48 -72.91 10.92 4.88
C LYS A 48 -71.69 11.38 4.09
N GLN A 49 -71.88 11.86 2.86
CA GLN A 49 -70.79 12.38 2.03
C GLN A 49 -70.14 13.62 2.68
N LEU A 50 -70.95 14.54 3.22
CA LEU A 50 -70.43 15.73 3.90
C LEU A 50 -69.64 15.37 5.16
N LYS A 51 -70.12 14.40 5.96
CA LYS A 51 -69.37 13.89 7.13
C LYS A 51 -68.05 13.27 6.70
N LYS A 52 -68.07 12.39 5.69
CA LYS A 52 -66.86 11.76 5.14
C LYS A 52 -65.85 12.80 4.62
N SER A 53 -66.30 13.83 3.90
CA SER A 53 -65.44 14.93 3.45
C SER A 53 -64.76 15.63 4.63
N LYS A 54 -65.55 16.01 5.65
CA LYS A 54 -65.03 16.68 6.84
C LYS A 54 -64.04 15.80 7.61
N ASP A 55 -64.27 14.50 7.68
CA ASP A 55 -63.37 13.56 8.35
C ASP A 55 -62.05 13.40 7.58
N LEU A 56 -62.11 13.29 6.25
CA LEU A 56 -60.92 13.28 5.38
C LEU A 56 -60.12 14.59 5.49
N ASP A 57 -60.79 15.74 5.54
CA ASP A 57 -60.13 17.03 5.70
C ASP A 57 -59.40 17.13 7.05
N ARG A 58 -60.00 16.60 8.13
CA ARG A 58 -59.35 16.54 9.45
C ARG A 58 -58.16 15.59 9.46
N GLU A 59 -58.28 14.42 8.84
CA GLU A 59 -57.18 13.46 8.73
C GLU A 59 -56.02 14.06 7.94
N ARG A 60 -56.31 14.72 6.82
CA ARG A 60 -55.31 15.41 6.00
C ARG A 60 -54.62 16.54 6.78
N ALA A 61 -55.38 17.32 7.55
CA ALA A 61 -54.81 18.37 8.40
C ALA A 61 -53.88 17.79 9.47
N ALA A 62 -54.29 16.71 10.15
CA ALA A 62 -53.47 16.03 11.14
C ALA A 62 -52.19 15.42 10.53
N ALA A 63 -52.30 14.79 9.36
CA ALA A 63 -51.15 14.24 8.63
C ALA A 63 -50.17 15.34 8.20
N ASN A 64 -50.67 16.46 7.67
CA ASN A 64 -49.84 17.61 7.29
C ASN A 64 -49.13 18.24 8.49
N GLU A 65 -49.80 18.34 9.64
CA GLU A 65 -49.19 18.83 10.87
C GLU A 65 -48.07 17.90 11.36
N GLN A 66 -48.32 16.57 11.36
CA GLN A 66 -47.31 15.58 11.71
C GLN A 66 -46.10 15.64 10.76
N LEU A 67 -46.33 15.74 9.46
CA LEU A 67 -45.27 15.89 8.46
C LEU A 67 -44.45 17.15 8.70
N THR A 68 -45.10 18.29 8.94
CA THR A 68 -44.42 19.56 9.22
C THR A 68 -43.55 19.46 10.46
N ARG A 69 -44.05 18.81 11.53
CA ARG A 69 -43.27 18.55 12.75
C ARG A 69 -42.08 17.63 12.50
N ALA A 70 -42.25 16.57 11.71
CA ALA A 70 -41.18 15.64 11.36
C ALA A 70 -40.06 16.34 10.57
N ILE A 71 -40.42 17.12 9.54
CA ILE A 71 -39.46 17.89 8.73
C ILE A 71 -38.66 18.86 9.61
N LEU A 72 -39.32 19.56 10.55
CA LEU A 72 -38.64 20.51 11.41
C LEU A 72 -37.62 19.81 12.32
N ARG A 73 -37.97 18.66 12.89
CA ARG A 73 -37.07 17.85 13.73
C ARG A 73 -35.87 17.35 12.94
N GLU A 74 -36.10 16.84 11.74
CA GLU A 74 -35.03 16.36 10.86
C GLU A 74 -34.06 17.49 10.49
N ARG A 75 -34.59 18.67 10.15
CA ARG A 75 -33.75 19.84 9.83
C ARG A 75 -32.86 20.25 11.00
N ILE A 76 -33.41 20.30 12.21
CA ILE A 76 -32.65 20.62 13.43
C ILE A 76 -31.57 19.56 13.68
N SER A 77 -31.93 18.28 13.58
CA SER A 77 -30.98 17.17 13.76
C SER A 77 -29.84 17.23 12.75
N ASN A 78 -30.15 17.46 11.48
CA ASN A 78 -29.17 17.54 10.41
C ASN A 78 -28.24 18.75 10.56
N GLU A 79 -28.77 19.90 10.97
CA GLU A 79 -27.95 21.09 11.24
C GLU A 79 -27.03 20.89 12.44
N GLU A 80 -27.52 20.24 13.50
CA GLU A 80 -26.70 19.86 14.65
C GLU A 80 -25.59 18.87 14.25
N GLU A 81 -25.91 17.83 13.49
CA GLU A 81 -24.92 16.88 12.97
C GLU A 81 -23.89 17.55 12.07
N HIS A 82 -24.33 18.43 11.15
CA HIS A 82 -23.44 19.19 10.29
C HIS A 82 -22.52 20.12 11.09
N SER A 83 -23.03 20.75 12.15
CA SER A 83 -22.22 21.58 13.05
C SER A 83 -21.15 20.77 13.78
N LYS A 84 -21.50 19.57 14.27
CA LYS A 84 -20.58 18.63 14.94
C LYS A 84 -19.52 18.12 13.96
N ALA A 85 -19.93 17.71 12.76
CA ALA A 85 -19.02 17.26 11.71
C ALA A 85 -18.02 18.35 11.31
N ASN A 86 -18.48 19.59 11.12
CA ASN A 86 -17.60 20.72 10.83
C ASN A 86 -16.63 21.04 11.98
N HIS A 87 -17.06 20.92 13.23
CA HIS A 87 -16.18 21.11 14.38
C HIS A 87 -15.08 20.03 14.41
N LEU A 88 -15.45 18.76 14.23
CA LEU A 88 -14.51 17.65 14.16
C LEU A 88 -13.52 17.82 12.99
N ALA A 89 -14.01 18.21 11.81
CA ALA A 89 -13.16 18.46 10.64
C ALA A 89 -12.08 19.51 10.92
N LYS A 90 -12.45 20.62 11.58
CA LYS A 90 -11.49 21.66 11.98
C LYS A 90 -10.46 21.17 12.99
N GLN A 91 -10.90 20.36 13.97
CA GLN A 91 -9.98 19.76 14.94
C GLN A 91 -8.98 18.82 14.26
N LEU A 92 -9.45 17.99 13.32
CA LEU A 92 -8.60 17.09 12.55
C LEU A 92 -7.59 17.87 11.71
N GLU A 93 -8.02 18.94 11.04
CA GLU A 93 -7.11 19.77 10.25
C GLU A 93 -6.00 20.39 11.12
N GLU A 94 -6.33 20.88 12.32
CA GLU A 94 -5.32 21.42 13.23
C GLU A 94 -4.35 20.33 13.74
N LYS A 95 -4.87 19.13 14.03
CA LYS A 95 -4.03 17.98 14.41
C LYS A 95 -3.11 17.55 13.27
N ASP A 96 -3.61 17.50 12.05
CA ASP A 96 -2.81 17.21 10.85
C ASP A 96 -1.73 18.26 10.62
N ARG A 97 -2.05 19.54 10.80
CA ARG A 97 -1.06 20.63 10.73
C ARG A 97 0.04 20.46 11.78
N MET A 98 -0.33 20.09 13.00
CA MET A 98 0.63 19.85 14.08
C MET A 98 1.53 18.63 13.78
N ILE A 99 0.95 17.53 13.31
CA ILE A 99 1.68 16.31 12.93
C ILE A 99 2.65 16.62 11.79
N LYS A 100 2.21 17.34 10.74
CA LYS A 100 3.09 17.74 9.63
C LYS A 100 4.28 18.59 10.08
N LYS A 101 4.08 19.51 11.03
CA LYS A 101 5.18 20.30 11.59
C LYS A 101 6.18 19.43 12.35
N GLN A 102 5.69 18.48 13.15
CA GLN A 102 6.57 17.55 13.87
C GLN A 102 7.32 16.61 12.91
N ASP A 103 6.63 16.06 11.91
CA ASP A 103 7.22 15.21 10.88
C ASP A 103 8.34 15.94 10.12
N ALA A 104 8.10 17.18 9.68
CA ALA A 104 9.11 18.00 9.05
C ALA A 104 10.31 18.27 9.98
N PHE A 105 10.05 18.57 11.26
CA PHE A 105 11.11 18.78 12.25
C PHE A 105 11.98 17.52 12.44
N TYR A 106 11.38 16.36 12.63
CA TYR A 106 12.13 15.12 12.84
C TYR A 106 12.85 14.65 11.59
N LYS A 107 12.26 14.82 10.40
CA LYS A 107 12.95 14.56 9.12
C LYS A 107 14.18 15.43 8.95
N GLU A 108 14.10 16.72 9.28
CA GLU A 108 15.25 17.62 9.24
C GLU A 108 16.35 17.19 10.23
N GLN A 109 15.97 16.81 11.46
CA GLN A 109 16.94 16.31 12.43
C GLN A 109 17.62 15.02 11.96
N LEU A 110 16.86 14.10 11.36
CA LEU A 110 17.40 12.86 10.80
C LEU A 110 18.35 13.15 9.64
N ALA A 111 17.95 14.00 8.69
CA ALA A 111 18.79 14.37 7.55
C ALA A 111 20.12 14.98 8.00
N ARG A 112 20.09 15.87 9.00
CA ARG A 112 21.29 16.50 9.55
C ARG A 112 22.19 15.50 10.29
N LEU A 113 21.61 14.51 10.96
CA LEU A 113 22.36 13.44 11.61
C LEU A 113 23.01 12.51 10.57
N GLU A 114 22.26 12.12 9.55
CA GLU A 114 22.72 11.29 8.44
C GLU A 114 23.84 11.96 7.65
N GLU A 115 23.71 13.26 7.36
CA GLU A 115 24.74 14.06 6.71
C GLU A 115 26.04 14.03 7.51
N ARG A 116 25.99 14.43 8.79
CA ARG A 116 27.16 14.44 9.68
C ARG A 116 27.77 13.05 9.83
N SER A 117 26.94 12.02 9.93
CA SER A 117 27.42 10.63 10.02
C SER A 117 28.10 10.22 8.72
N SER A 118 27.55 10.57 7.55
CA SER A 118 28.11 10.22 6.26
C SER A 118 29.47 10.91 6.03
N GLU A 119 29.60 12.18 6.43
CA GLU A 119 30.86 12.91 6.41
C GLU A 119 31.90 12.25 7.30
N PHE A 120 31.50 11.87 8.53
CA PHE A 120 32.39 11.19 9.46
C PHE A 120 32.89 9.85 8.90
N TYR A 121 32.01 9.04 8.31
CA TYR A 121 32.40 7.78 7.68
C TYR A 121 33.33 7.98 6.47
N LYS A 122 33.05 8.96 5.62
CA LYS A 122 33.91 9.30 4.47
C LYS A 122 35.30 9.71 4.93
N VAL A 123 35.39 10.71 5.81
CA VAL A 123 36.68 11.20 6.31
C VAL A 123 37.44 10.08 7.02
N THR A 124 36.78 9.28 7.84
CA THR A 124 37.46 8.17 8.55
C THR A 124 38.00 7.13 7.58
N THR A 125 37.23 6.76 6.56
CA THR A 125 37.65 5.80 5.53
C THR A 125 38.81 6.35 4.70
N GLU A 126 38.73 7.61 4.29
CA GLU A 126 39.79 8.30 3.54
C GLU A 126 41.08 8.42 4.36
N GLN A 127 41.00 8.82 5.63
CA GLN A 127 42.17 8.90 6.51
C GLN A 127 42.79 7.53 6.76
N TYR A 128 41.96 6.50 6.98
CA TYR A 128 42.45 5.13 7.15
C TYR A 128 43.14 4.62 5.88
N GLN A 129 42.51 4.80 4.72
CA GLN A 129 43.06 4.38 3.44
C GLN A 129 44.37 5.12 3.15
N LYS A 130 44.42 6.43 3.37
CA LYS A 130 45.65 7.20 3.22
C LYS A 130 46.76 6.71 4.16
N ALA A 131 46.43 6.44 5.43
CA ALA A 131 47.40 5.88 6.37
C ALA A 131 47.88 4.49 5.93
N ALA A 132 46.99 3.64 5.41
CA ALA A 132 47.32 2.35 4.86
C ALA A 132 48.24 2.46 3.64
N GLU A 133 47.96 3.37 2.71
CA GLU A 133 48.79 3.65 1.53
C GLU A 133 50.15 4.24 1.91
N GLU A 134 50.22 5.12 2.92
CA GLU A 134 51.50 5.65 3.42
C GLU A 134 52.36 4.57 4.07
N VAL A 135 51.74 3.67 4.85
CA VAL A 135 52.42 2.50 5.41
C VAL A 135 52.84 1.57 4.27
N GLU A 136 51.95 1.26 3.33
CA GLU A 136 52.27 0.44 2.17
C GLU A 136 53.43 1.05 1.39
N ALA A 137 53.43 2.35 1.08
CA ALA A 137 54.52 3.03 0.37
C ALA A 137 55.86 2.94 1.12
N LYS A 138 55.86 3.09 2.45
CA LYS A 138 57.07 2.94 3.28
C LYS A 138 57.56 1.50 3.35
N PHE A 139 56.65 0.54 3.28
CA PHE A 139 56.92 -0.89 3.41
C PHE A 139 56.76 -1.67 2.10
N LYS A 140 56.68 -0.97 0.95
CA LYS A 140 56.57 -1.59 -0.38
C LYS A 140 57.72 -2.57 -0.45
N ARG A 141 57.36 -3.85 -0.47
CA ARG A 141 58.36 -4.91 -0.48
C ARG A 141 59.19 -4.67 -1.72
N TYR A 142 60.49 -4.50 -1.51
CA TYR A 142 61.49 -4.42 -2.55
C TYR A 142 61.10 -5.34 -3.70
N ASP A 143 61.04 -4.79 -4.90
CA ASP A 143 60.95 -5.61 -6.10
C ASP A 143 62.25 -6.44 -6.14
N TYR A 144 62.16 -7.67 -5.66
CA TYR A 144 63.32 -8.54 -5.48
C TYR A 144 63.73 -9.02 -6.86
N HIS A 145 64.60 -8.25 -7.51
CA HIS A 145 65.38 -8.76 -8.62
C HIS A 145 66.54 -9.56 -8.04
N PRO A 146 66.57 -10.90 -8.19
CA PRO A 146 67.75 -11.66 -7.81
C PRO A 146 68.95 -11.08 -8.55
N VAL A 147 70.05 -10.83 -7.85
CA VAL A 147 71.25 -10.17 -8.42
C VAL A 147 71.85 -10.98 -9.60
N CYS A 148 71.45 -12.25 -9.74
CA CYS A 148 71.81 -13.13 -10.85
C CYS A 148 70.67 -13.43 -11.84
N ALA A 149 69.50 -12.81 -11.74
CA ALA A 149 68.35 -13.06 -12.63
C ALA A 149 68.71 -12.91 -14.11
N ASP A 150 69.41 -11.81 -14.43
CA ASP A 150 69.84 -11.51 -15.80
C ASP A 150 70.91 -12.50 -16.30
N LEU A 151 71.80 -12.94 -15.41
CA LEU A 151 72.84 -13.92 -15.75
C LEU A 151 72.23 -15.30 -15.95
N GLN A 152 71.27 -15.69 -15.11
CA GLN A 152 70.49 -16.90 -15.24
C GLN A 152 69.68 -16.91 -16.55
N ALA A 153 69.04 -15.80 -16.89
CA ALA A 153 68.31 -15.65 -18.16
C ALA A 153 69.24 -15.82 -19.37
N LYS A 154 70.45 -15.22 -19.34
CA LYS A 154 71.46 -15.36 -20.40
C LYS A 154 71.99 -16.77 -20.55
N ILE A 155 72.18 -17.51 -19.45
CA ILE A 155 72.59 -18.91 -19.49
C ILE A 155 71.50 -19.77 -20.14
N LEU A 156 70.25 -19.60 -19.71
CA LEU A 156 69.11 -20.31 -20.28
C LEU A 156 68.91 -19.97 -21.76
N GLN A 157 69.17 -18.73 -22.16
CA GLN A 157 69.14 -18.33 -23.56
C GLN A 157 70.27 -18.99 -24.37
N CYS A 158 71.51 -19.00 -23.87
CA CYS A 158 72.65 -19.63 -24.54
C CYS A 158 72.41 -21.12 -24.79
N TYR A 159 71.91 -21.87 -23.80
CA TYR A 159 71.61 -23.29 -23.98
C TYR A 159 70.45 -23.57 -24.93
N ARG A 160 69.50 -22.63 -25.11
CA ARG A 160 68.44 -22.75 -26.11
C ARG A 160 68.95 -22.52 -27.53
N GLU A 161 69.89 -21.60 -27.71
CA GLU A 161 70.44 -21.25 -29.00
C GLU A 161 71.50 -22.29 -29.46
N ASP A 162 72.34 -22.79 -28.55
CA ASP A 162 73.45 -23.70 -28.85
C ASP A 162 73.23 -25.13 -28.29
N THR A 163 72.14 -25.78 -28.71
CA THR A 163 71.76 -27.13 -28.24
C THR A 163 72.80 -28.23 -28.49
N HIS A 164 73.62 -28.08 -29.55
CA HIS A 164 74.65 -29.05 -29.93
C HIS A 164 76.07 -28.68 -29.45
N GLN A 165 76.27 -27.47 -28.90
CA GLN A 165 77.58 -26.97 -28.46
C GLN A 165 77.50 -26.41 -27.04
N THR A 166 76.91 -27.15 -26.13
CA THR A 166 76.67 -26.75 -24.72
C THR A 166 77.92 -26.28 -23.98
N LEU A 167 79.11 -26.70 -24.40
CA LEU A 167 80.40 -26.25 -23.84
C LEU A 167 80.73 -24.77 -24.15
N SER A 168 80.14 -24.15 -25.19
CA SER A 168 80.31 -22.71 -25.48
C SER A 168 79.73 -21.85 -24.35
N CYS A 169 78.62 -22.30 -23.76
CA CYS A 169 77.93 -21.63 -22.66
C CYS A 169 78.59 -21.86 -21.28
N SER A 170 79.64 -22.70 -21.20
CA SER A 170 80.31 -23.05 -19.94
C SER A 170 80.91 -21.84 -19.21
N ALA A 171 81.39 -20.83 -19.94
CA ALA A 171 81.93 -19.60 -19.36
C ALA A 171 80.87 -18.81 -18.58
N LEU A 172 79.64 -18.73 -19.11
CA LEU A 172 78.51 -18.09 -18.44
C LEU A 172 78.06 -18.92 -17.22
N ALA A 173 77.99 -20.24 -17.35
CA ALA A 173 77.64 -21.14 -16.24
C ALA A 173 78.65 -21.05 -15.08
N ASN A 174 79.95 -21.00 -15.39
CA ASN A 174 81.00 -20.82 -14.38
C ASN A 174 80.90 -19.46 -13.68
N GLN A 175 80.54 -18.40 -14.42
CA GLN A 175 80.33 -17.08 -13.83
C GLN A 175 79.14 -17.08 -12.86
N TYR A 176 78.07 -17.81 -13.16
CA TYR A 176 76.92 -17.98 -12.27
C TYR A 176 77.27 -18.81 -11.03
N MET A 177 77.99 -19.92 -11.22
CA MET A 177 78.47 -20.75 -10.09
C MET A 177 79.42 -19.98 -9.18
N HIS A 178 80.34 -19.20 -9.73
CA HIS A 178 81.22 -18.33 -8.96
C HIS A 178 80.43 -17.30 -8.14
N TRP A 179 79.35 -16.76 -8.71
CA TRP A 179 78.45 -15.85 -8.01
C TRP A 179 77.67 -16.50 -6.86
N LEU A 180 77.27 -17.77 -7.01
CA LEU A 180 76.56 -18.53 -5.97
C LEU A 180 77.47 -18.97 -4.81
N ILE A 181 78.73 -19.32 -5.11
CA ILE A 181 79.67 -19.90 -4.13
C ILE A 181 80.42 -18.82 -3.33
N MET A 182 80.48 -17.58 -3.82
CA MET A 182 81.19 -16.50 -3.12
C MET A 182 80.43 -16.03 -1.86
N PRO A 183 81.07 -16.03 -0.67
CA PRO A 183 80.42 -15.59 0.55
C PRO A 183 80.30 -14.06 0.56
N ASN A 184 79.06 -13.60 0.44
CA ASN A 184 78.57 -12.40 1.12
C ASN A 184 78.91 -11.04 0.50
N ARG A 185 78.47 -10.77 -0.75
CA ARG A 185 78.23 -9.38 -1.24
C ARG A 185 77.13 -9.29 -2.31
N ALA A 186 75.88 -9.60 -2.00
CA ALA A 186 74.74 -9.20 -2.86
C ALA A 186 73.36 -9.39 -2.25
N CYS A 187 73.17 -8.96 -1.01
CA CYS A 187 71.88 -8.40 -0.68
C CYS A 187 72.16 -6.98 -0.22
N TRP A 188 71.33 -6.03 -0.66
CA TRP A 188 71.34 -4.60 -0.31
C TRP A 188 72.24 -3.70 -1.19
N ARG A 189 71.69 -3.23 -2.32
CA ARG A 189 71.99 -1.86 -2.76
C ARG A 189 71.23 -0.93 -1.80
N ARG A 190 71.98 -0.25 -0.92
CA ARG A 190 71.62 0.86 0.00
C ARG A 190 70.43 1.69 -0.55
N GLU A 191 69.36 1.98 0.19
CA GLU A 191 69.29 2.67 1.49
C GLU A 191 68.25 2.09 2.46
N ASP A 192 68.57 2.20 3.75
CA ASP A 192 67.81 1.83 4.95
C ASP A 192 67.85 0.41 5.52
N LYS A 193 68.12 0.40 6.83
CA LYS A 193 68.46 -0.70 7.75
C LYS A 193 67.53 -1.90 7.65
N ILE A 194 67.95 -2.95 6.92
CA ILE A 194 67.35 -4.28 7.06
C ILE A 194 68.28 -5.17 7.88
N ASN A 195 67.74 -5.68 8.97
CA ASN A 195 68.43 -6.45 9.98
C ASN A 195 68.84 -7.82 9.40
N PHE A 196 70.08 -8.25 9.65
CA PHE A 196 70.73 -9.42 9.04
C PHE A 196 69.93 -10.73 9.17
N ARG A 197 69.03 -10.82 10.17
CA ARG A 197 68.16 -11.98 10.40
C ARG A 197 67.07 -12.17 9.33
N THR A 198 66.61 -11.11 8.67
CA THR A 198 65.47 -11.19 7.74
C THR A 198 65.86 -11.79 6.38
N CYS A 199 67.12 -11.63 5.95
CA CYS A 199 67.63 -12.24 4.71
C CYS A 199 67.66 -13.77 4.77
N LYS A 200 67.85 -14.36 5.96
CA LYS A 200 67.98 -15.81 6.11
C LYS A 200 66.65 -16.56 5.94
N THR A 201 65.53 -15.86 6.07
CA THR A 201 64.17 -16.41 6.00
C THR A 201 63.54 -16.36 4.60
N LEU A 202 64.16 -15.70 3.62
CA LEU A 202 63.64 -15.58 2.24
C LEU A 202 64.35 -16.49 1.22
N ILE A 203 65.14 -17.46 1.69
CA ILE A 203 65.60 -18.58 0.86
C ILE A 203 64.96 -19.86 1.39
N PRO A 204 63.72 -20.18 0.99
CA PRO A 204 63.33 -21.58 0.91
C PRO A 204 62.71 -21.82 -0.45
N GLU A 205 63.50 -22.22 -1.47
CA GLU A 205 63.03 -22.93 -2.68
C GLU A 205 64.15 -23.19 -3.72
N VAL A 206 65.37 -23.56 -3.31
CA VAL A 206 66.39 -24.04 -4.28
C VAL A 206 67.16 -25.27 -3.77
N GLU A 207 66.49 -26.18 -3.06
CA GLU A 207 67.03 -27.52 -2.78
C GLU A 207 66.26 -28.66 -3.48
N HIS A 208 65.26 -28.34 -4.33
CA HIS A 208 64.46 -29.38 -4.99
C HIS A 208 64.74 -29.59 -6.48
N PHE A 209 65.80 -28.98 -7.04
CA PHE A 209 66.09 -29.06 -8.48
C PHE A 209 67.41 -29.78 -8.84
N PHE A 210 68.13 -30.33 -7.87
CA PHE A 210 69.35 -31.13 -8.10
C PHE A 210 69.29 -32.48 -7.36
N SER A 211 68.20 -33.21 -7.54
CA SER A 211 68.14 -34.65 -7.27
C SER A 211 67.27 -35.31 -8.33
N GLU A 212 67.79 -35.33 -9.56
CA GLU A 212 67.65 -36.41 -10.55
C GLU A 212 68.76 -36.28 -11.60
#